data_AF-A0A9N7R9Q3-F1
#
_entry.id   AF-A0A9N7R9Q3-F1
#
_cell.length_a   1.000
_cell.length_b   1.000
_cell.length_c   1.000
_cell.angle_alpha   90.00
_cell.angle_beta   90.00
_cell.angle_gamma   90.00
#
_symmetry.space_group_name_H-M   'P 1'
#
loop_
_entity.id
_entity.type
_entity.pdbx_description
1 polymer ?
#
loop_
_entity_poly.entity_id
_entity_poly.type
_entity_poly.pdbx_seq_one_letter_code
_entity_poly.pdbx_strand_id
1 'polypeptide(L)'
;MSIQSLVSEVKKEILCSGDYDTAWLAKIPHRENGNGQKFQNCLNWIVKSQKEGRFWGETEEDDNRLISIDVSPATHACLVALKSWNASQNHNSIEK
;
A
#
# COMPACT_ATOMS: atom_id res chain seq x y z
N MET A 1 15.99 18.16 19.64
CA MET A 1 15.98 17.37 18.40
C MET A 1 17.41 16.91 18.13
N SER A 2 17.66 15.60 17.94
CA SER A 2 19.01 15.05 17.73
C SER A 2 19.19 14.62 16.28
N ILE A 3 20.43 14.59 15.78
CA ILE A 3 20.77 14.08 14.44
C ILE A 3 20.18 12.68 14.22
N GLN A 4 20.20 11.84 15.25
CA GLN A 4 19.64 10.49 15.17
C GLN A 4 18.13 10.49 14.91
N SER A 5 17.40 11.45 15.49
CA SER A 5 15.95 11.61 15.29
C SER A 5 15.61 12.10 13.89
N LEU A 6 16.46 12.94 13.30
CA LEU A 6 16.26 13.41 11.92
C LEU A 6 16.58 12.30 10.92
N VAL A 7 17.62 11.51 11.19
CA VAL A 7 17.99 10.34 10.38
C VAL A 7 16.88 9.28 10.41
N SER A 8 16.25 9.02 11.56
CA SER A 8 15.13 8.07 11.63
C SER A 8 13.92 8.55 10.85
N GLU A 9 13.61 9.86 10.89
CA GLU A 9 12.50 10.44 10.15
C GLU A 9 12.71 10.40 8.64
N VAL A 10 13.91 10.74 8.16
CA VAL A 10 14.28 10.61 6.74
C VAL A 10 14.30 9.14 6.31
N LYS A 11 14.82 8.23 7.14
CA LYS A 11 14.75 6.80 6.87
C LYS A 11 13.32 6.30 6.77
N LYS A 12 12.40 6.79 7.61
CA LYS A 12 10.98 6.42 7.56
C LYS A 12 10.33 6.85 6.25
N GLU A 13 10.61 8.07 5.79
CA GLU A 13 10.14 8.53 4.47
C GLU A 13 10.69 7.67 3.33
N ILE A 14 11.97 7.28 3.41
CA ILE A 14 12.63 6.46 2.38
C ILE A 14 12.22 4.98 2.46
N LEU A 15 12.04 4.39 3.65
CA LEU A 15 11.71 2.96 3.84
C LEU A 15 10.24 2.65 3.60
N CYS A 16 9.35 3.65 3.67
CA CYS A 16 8.00 3.51 3.13
C CYS A 16 7.98 3.13 1.64
N SER A 17 9.11 3.27 0.92
CA SER A 17 9.25 2.94 -0.51
C SER A 17 8.84 1.50 -0.84
N GLY A 18 9.22 0.50 -0.05
CA GLY A 18 8.94 -0.91 -0.40
C GLY A 18 7.45 -1.20 -0.60
N ASP A 19 6.64 -0.83 0.40
CA ASP A 19 5.19 -1.09 0.40
C ASP A 19 4.45 -0.09 -0.50
N TYR A 20 4.87 1.18 -0.49
CA TYR A 20 4.29 2.24 -1.31
C TYR A 20 4.52 2.00 -2.81
N ASP A 21 5.75 1.68 -3.21
CA ASP A 21 6.10 1.40 -4.61
C ASP A 21 5.40 0.13 -5.09
N THR A 22 5.32 -0.90 -4.22
CA THR A 22 4.57 -2.12 -4.52
C THR A 22 3.08 -1.82 -4.73
N ALA A 23 2.51 -0.90 -3.95
CA ALA A 23 1.12 -0.45 -4.14
C ALA A 23 0.91 0.26 -5.48
N TRP A 24 1.86 1.09 -5.91
CA TRP A 24 1.80 1.72 -7.23
C TRP A 24 1.94 0.72 -8.37
N LEU A 25 2.87 -0.23 -8.27
CA LEU A 25 3.03 -1.29 -9.26
C LEU A 25 1.76 -2.15 -9.38
N ALA A 26 1.10 -2.44 -8.26
CA ALA A 26 -0.15 -3.19 -8.26
C ALA A 26 -1.27 -2.50 -9.04
N LYS A 27 -1.25 -1.17 -9.19
CA LYS A 27 -2.26 -0.42 -9.94
C LYS A 27 -2.07 -0.40 -11.45
N ILE A 28 -0.96 -0.93 -11.98
CA ILE A 28 -0.68 -0.84 -13.42
C ILE A 28 -1.55 -1.86 -14.18
N PRO A 29 -2.43 -1.42 -15.10
CA PRO A 29 -3.26 -2.34 -15.88
C PRO A 29 -2.46 -3.04 -16.99
N HIS A 30 -2.91 -4.23 -17.39
CA HIS A 30 -2.38 -4.93 -18.55
C HIS A 30 -2.79 -4.19 -19.84
N ARG A 31 -1.81 -3.90 -20.71
CA ARG A 31 -2.01 -3.05 -21.90
C ARG A 31 -2.98 -3.64 -22.92
N GLU A 32 -3.00 -4.96 -23.05
CA GLU A 32 -3.70 -5.63 -24.15
C GLU A 32 -5.20 -5.76 -23.91
N ASN A 33 -5.65 -5.95 -22.66
CA ASN A 33 -7.03 -6.35 -22.39
C ASN A 33 -7.75 -5.49 -21.33
N GLY A 34 -7.05 -4.58 -20.62
CA GLY A 34 -7.63 -3.74 -19.53
C GLY A 34 -8.17 -4.49 -18.31
N ASN A 35 -8.46 -5.79 -18.44
CA ASN A 35 -9.20 -6.63 -17.50
C ASN A 35 -8.33 -7.30 -16.43
N GLY A 36 -7.12 -6.78 -16.19
CA GLY A 36 -6.20 -7.38 -15.22
C GLY A 36 -4.99 -6.52 -14.90
N GLN A 37 -4.29 -6.90 -13.83
CA GLN A 37 -3.08 -6.21 -13.38
C GLN A 37 -1.86 -6.70 -14.16
N LYS A 38 -0.99 -5.77 -14.59
CA LYS A 38 0.31 -6.11 -15.19
C LYS A 38 1.21 -6.83 -14.18
N PHE A 39 1.13 -6.44 -12.90
CA PHE A 39 1.93 -6.99 -11.82
C PHE A 39 1.04 -7.64 -10.76
N GLN A 40 0.38 -8.75 -11.11
CA GLN A 40 -0.55 -9.47 -10.22
C GLN A 40 0.06 -9.81 -8.85
N ASN A 41 1.35 -10.15 -8.83
CA ASN A 41 2.06 -10.50 -7.60
C ASN A 41 2.15 -9.33 -6.61
N CYS A 42 2.21 -8.08 -7.10
CA CYS A 42 2.21 -6.91 -6.23
C CYS A 42 0.86 -6.78 -5.51
N LEU A 43 -0.27 -6.97 -6.22
CA LEU A 43 -1.59 -6.94 -5.57
C LEU A 43 -1.75 -8.10 -4.57
N ASN A 44 -1.31 -9.30 -4.94
CA ASN A 44 -1.34 -10.46 -4.06
C ASN A 44 -0.48 -10.24 -2.80
N TRP A 45 0.67 -9.60 -2.95
CA TRP A 45 1.53 -9.23 -1.83
C TRP A 45 0.82 -8.24 -0.90
N ILE A 46 0.18 -7.19 -1.45
CA ILE A 46 -0.57 -6.21 -0.64
C ILE A 46 -1.62 -6.93 0.22
N VAL A 47 -2.41 -7.82 -0.36
CA VAL A 47 -3.44 -8.59 0.39
C VAL A 47 -2.83 -9.40 1.52
N LYS A 48 -1.67 -10.04 1.29
CA LYS A 48 -1.02 -10.92 2.27
C LYS A 48 -0.26 -10.16 3.36
N SER A 49 0.26 -8.98 3.05
CA SER A 49 1.10 -8.19 3.94
C SER A 49 0.31 -7.22 4.82
N GLN A 50 -1.02 -7.27 4.80
CA GLN A 50 -1.86 -6.48 5.69
C GLN A 50 -1.64 -6.91 7.15
N LYS A 51 -1.22 -5.97 8.00
CA LYS A 51 -1.04 -6.20 9.43
C LYS A 51 -2.38 -6.22 10.18
N GLU A 52 -2.40 -6.75 11.40
CA GLU A 52 -3.61 -6.90 12.23
C GLU A 52 -4.40 -5.58 12.42
N GLY A 53 -3.71 -4.44 12.47
CA GLY A 53 -4.31 -3.10 12.52
C GLY A 53 -4.80 -2.54 11.18
N ARG A 54 -4.87 -3.36 10.12
CA ARG A 54 -5.26 -2.98 8.75
C ARG A 54 -4.38 -1.91 8.09
N PHE A 55 -3.08 -1.96 8.36
CA PHE A 55 -2.09 -1.03 7.79
C PHE A 55 -0.92 -1.78 7.12
N TRP A 56 -0.15 -1.00 6.35
CA TRP A 56 1.09 -1.38 5.67
C TRP A 56 2.20 -0.39 6.05
N GLY A 57 3.46 -0.83 5.97
CA GLY A 57 4.63 -0.13 6.46
C GLY A 57 5.05 -0.58 7.86
N GLU A 58 6.25 -0.18 8.30
CA GLU A 58 6.80 -0.51 9.60
C GLU A 58 6.08 0.23 10.75
N THR A 59 5.89 -0.47 11.87
CA THR A 59 5.47 0.10 13.15
C THR A 59 6.68 -0.04 14.05
N GLU A 60 7.13 1.06 14.66
CA GLU A 60 8.22 0.95 15.63
C GLU A 60 7.78 0.08 16.81
N GLU A 61 8.71 -0.73 17.32
CA GLU A 61 8.53 -1.67 18.43
C GLU A 61 8.29 -0.99 19.78
N ASP A 62 8.26 0.35 19.83
CA ASP A 62 8.03 1.12 21.04
C ASP A 62 6.55 1.50 21.15
N ASP A 63 5.98 1.06 22.26
CA ASP A 63 4.59 1.18 22.68
C ASP A 63 3.92 2.48 22.21
N ASN A 64 2.84 2.31 21.45
CA ASN A 64 1.74 3.26 21.44
C ASN A 64 1.97 4.64 20.79
N ARG A 65 2.78 4.75 19.72
CA ARG A 65 2.67 5.90 18.79
C ARG A 65 1.59 5.68 17.74
N LEU A 66 0.35 5.78 18.22
CA LEU A 66 -0.80 6.33 17.53
C LEU A 66 -0.82 6.10 16.01
N ILE A 67 -1.45 4.99 15.62
CA ILE A 67 -2.11 4.77 14.31
C ILE A 67 -3.25 5.81 14.08
N SER A 68 -3.20 6.94 14.77
CA SER A 68 -4.29 7.89 15.00
C SER A 68 -3.80 9.30 14.66
N ILE A 69 -3.79 9.60 13.36
CA ILE A 69 -4.27 10.86 12.72
C ILE A 69 -3.79 10.88 11.26
N ASP A 70 -2.57 10.42 11.00
CA ASP A 70 -2.00 10.36 9.65
C ASP A 70 -1.87 8.90 9.19
N VAL A 71 -2.74 8.47 8.27
CA VAL A 71 -2.55 7.18 7.58
C VAL A 71 -1.22 7.21 6.85
N SER A 72 -0.33 6.27 7.14
CA SER A 72 0.96 6.15 6.44
C SER A 72 0.75 6.16 4.91
N PRO A 73 1.57 6.88 4.12
CA PRO A 73 1.48 6.89 2.67
C PRO A 73 1.41 5.49 2.04
N ALA A 74 2.15 4.53 2.61
CA ALA A 74 2.11 3.13 2.19
C ALA A 74 0.72 2.51 2.40
N THR A 75 0.14 2.69 3.59
CA THR A 75 -1.23 2.22 3.88
C THR A 75 -2.25 2.86 2.97
N HIS A 76 -2.14 4.17 2.72
CA HIS A 76 -3.04 4.87 1.81
C HIS A 76 -2.94 4.31 0.39
N ALA A 77 -1.72 4.16 -0.14
CA ALA A 77 -1.48 3.62 -1.47
C ALA A 77 -2.01 2.18 -1.61
N CYS A 78 -1.76 1.31 -0.62
CA CYS A 78 -2.28 -0.05 -0.59
C CYS A 78 -3.81 -0.09 -0.62
N LEU A 79 -4.48 0.74 0.19
CA LEU A 79 -5.93 0.83 0.20
C LEU A 79 -6.49 1.33 -1.14
N VAL A 80 -5.87 2.34 -1.75
CA VAL A 80 -6.25 2.84 -3.07
C VAL A 80 -6.10 1.75 -4.13
N ALA A 81 -5.00 1.00 -4.12
CA ALA A 81 -4.77 -0.11 -5.04
C ALA A 81 -5.85 -1.20 -4.90
N LEU A 82 -6.12 -1.66 -3.68
CA LEU A 82 -7.16 -2.65 -3.41
C LEU A 82 -8.55 -2.19 -3.86
N LYS A 83 -8.93 -0.94 -3.54
CA LYS A 83 -10.23 -0.38 -3.93
C LYS A 83 -10.38 -0.25 -5.43
N SER A 84 -9.32 0.18 -6.14
CA SER A 84 -9.38 0.34 -7.59
C SER A 84 -9.68 -0.98 -8.32
N TRP A 85 -9.11 -2.08 -7.85
CA TRP A 85 -9.34 -3.38 -8.47
C TRP A 85 -10.64 -4.04 -8.03
N ASN A 86 -11.08 -3.86 -6.77
CA ASN A 86 -12.42 -4.30 -6.37
C ASN A 86 -13.53 -3.61 -7.17
N ALA A 87 -13.39 -2.30 -7.43
CA ALA A 87 -14.35 -1.57 -8.26
C ALA A 87 -14.37 -2.06 -9.72
N SER A 88 -13.19 -2.35 -10.29
CA SER A 88 -13.07 -2.93 -11.64
C SER A 88 -13.70 -4.32 -11.75
N GLN A 89 -13.52 -5.20 -10.76
CA GLN A 89 -14.15 -6.54 -10.77
C GLN A 89 -15.68 -6.46 -10.68
N ASN A 90 -16.22 -5.49 -9.94
CA ASN A 90 -17.66 -5.28 -9.82
C ASN A 90 -18.28 -4.68 -11.10
N HIS A 91 -17.55 -3.82 -11.82
CA HIS A 91 -18.00 -3.27 -13.09
C HIS A 91 -18.05 -4.34 -14.21
N ASN A 92 -17.12 -5.29 -14.20
CA ASN A 92 -17.09 -6.41 -15.15
C ASN A 92 -18.20 -7.46 -14.92
N SER A 93 -18.95 -7.37 -13.82
CA SER A 93 -20.08 -8.25 -13.52
C SER A 93 -21.42 -7.73 -14.07
N ILE A 94 -21.47 -6.51 -14.59
CA ILE A 94 -22.71 -5.85 -15.08
C ILE A 94 -22.83 -5.95 -16.63
N GLU A 95 -21.80 -6.39 -17.34
CA GLU A 95 -21.80 -6.54 -18.80
C GLU A 95 -21.80 -8.02 -19.27
N LYS A 96 -22.51 -8.92 -18.57
CA LYS A 96 -22.77 -10.29 -19.06
C LYS A 96 -24.26 -10.60 -19.17
#